data_AF-A0A7S3U7H8-F1
#
_entry.id   AF-A0A7S3U7H8-F1
#
_cell.length_a   1.000
_cell.length_b   1.000
_cell.length_c   1.000
_cell.angle_alpha   90.00
_cell.angle_beta   90.00
_cell.angle_gamma   90.00
#
_symmetry.space_group_name_H-M   'P 1'
#
loop_
_entity.id
_entity.type
_entity.pdbx_description
1 polymer ?
#
loop_
_entity_poly.entity_id
_entity_poly.type
_entity_poly.pdbx_seq_one_letter_code
_entity_poly.pdbx_strand_id
1 'polypeptide(L)'
;QMPYQASKFWDEGYETLLTQQDVVLVDVRNADEIAAKPFPGSVHVPCPMSHDALKVMEASISAGQIPADKNTPIVVFCAVGGRSGRCSEALKMLGYTETKNGGGRDGLLAAVDRVPKVPSFGNNGIQDSAMAQMQMPYQAS
;
A
#
# COMPACT_ATOMS: atom_id res chain seq x y z
N GLN A 1 -7.54 -17.50 -11.21
CA GLN A 1 -6.75 -16.89 -10.11
C GLN A 1 -5.29 -17.02 -10.50
N MET A 2 -4.62 -15.91 -10.83
CA MET A 2 -3.19 -15.93 -11.20
C MET A 2 -2.36 -16.13 -9.93
N PRO A 3 -1.39 -17.05 -9.89
CA PRO A 3 -0.55 -17.24 -8.71
C PRO A 3 0.26 -15.98 -8.45
N TYR A 4 0.26 -15.51 -7.21
CA TYR A 4 1.13 -14.42 -6.77
C TYR A 4 2.58 -14.83 -7.00
N GLN A 5 3.26 -14.16 -7.93
CA GLN A 5 4.69 -14.36 -8.18
C GLN A 5 5.43 -13.20 -7.52
N ALA A 6 6.13 -13.48 -6.42
CA ALA A 6 6.94 -12.48 -5.73
C ALA A 6 7.95 -11.89 -6.71
N SER A 7 7.78 -10.63 -7.05
CA SER A 7 8.71 -9.93 -7.92
C SER A 7 10.03 -9.69 -7.18
N LYS A 8 11.14 -9.96 -7.87
CA LYS A 8 12.50 -9.76 -7.32
C LYS A 8 12.79 -8.31 -6.93
N PHE A 9 12.03 -7.35 -7.46
CA PHE A 9 12.29 -5.92 -7.26
C PHE A 9 11.08 -5.15 -6.72
N TRP A 10 9.90 -5.28 -7.33
CA TRP A 10 8.64 -4.66 -6.88
C TRP A 10 7.42 -5.36 -7.50
N ASP A 11 6.31 -5.47 -6.78
CA ASP A 11 5.09 -6.07 -7.29
C ASP A 11 4.44 -5.15 -8.33
N GLU A 12 3.99 -5.70 -9.47
CA GLU A 12 3.24 -4.91 -10.46
C GLU A 12 1.99 -4.26 -9.84
N GLY A 13 1.74 -3.00 -10.23
CA GLY A 13 0.60 -2.22 -9.78
C GLY A 13 0.77 -1.59 -8.40
N TYR A 14 1.96 -1.59 -7.80
CA TYR A 14 2.18 -0.87 -6.53
C TYR A 14 1.94 0.64 -6.71
N GLU A 15 2.21 1.20 -7.89
CA GLU A 15 1.93 2.61 -8.20
C GLU A 15 0.44 2.94 -8.12
N THR A 16 -0.43 1.97 -8.44
CA THR A 16 -1.89 2.16 -8.31
C THR A 16 -2.28 2.33 -6.84
N LEU A 17 -1.67 1.58 -5.92
CA LEU A 17 -1.92 1.77 -4.48
C LEU A 17 -1.42 3.14 -4.02
N LEU A 18 -0.33 3.66 -4.58
CA LEU A 18 0.16 5.01 -4.25
C LEU A 18 -0.81 6.14 -4.63
N THR A 19 -1.73 5.88 -5.56
CA THR A 19 -2.79 6.84 -5.91
C THR A 19 -3.85 6.95 -4.81
N GLN A 20 -3.98 5.95 -3.94
CA GLN A 20 -5.01 5.93 -2.90
C GLN A 20 -4.64 6.87 -1.75
N GLN A 21 -5.65 7.57 -1.21
CA GLN A 21 -5.45 8.59 -0.19
C GLN A 21 -5.01 7.97 1.15
N ASP A 22 -5.52 6.78 1.46
CA ASP A 22 -5.36 6.00 2.68
C ASP A 22 -4.21 4.98 2.61
N VAL A 23 -3.41 5.03 1.54
CA VAL A 23 -2.25 4.13 1.40
C VAL A 23 -1.27 4.31 2.54
N VAL A 24 -0.88 3.19 3.15
CA VAL A 24 0.15 3.15 4.18
C VAL A 24 1.46 2.68 3.58
N LEU A 25 2.48 3.51 3.74
CA LEU A 25 3.84 3.19 3.32
C LEU A 25 4.59 2.57 4.50
N VAL A 26 5.11 1.35 4.35
CA VAL A 26 5.85 0.65 5.40
C VAL A 26 7.31 0.54 5.00
N ASP A 27 8.18 1.24 5.74
CA ASP A 27 9.63 1.20 5.57
C ASP A 27 10.21 0.10 6.45
N VAL A 28 10.76 -0.96 5.84
CA VAL A 28 11.36 -2.08 6.57
C VAL A 28 12.89 -2.03 6.67
N ARG A 29 13.47 -0.87 6.39
CA ARG A 29 14.92 -0.62 6.57
C ARG A 29 15.32 -0.60 8.04
N ASN A 30 16.62 -0.72 8.27
CA ASN A 30 17.18 -0.61 9.61
C ASN A 30 17.15 0.86 10.08
N ALA A 31 17.24 1.07 11.39
CA ALA A 31 17.15 2.40 11.99
C ALA A 31 18.27 3.36 11.55
N ASP A 32 19.47 2.84 11.33
CA ASP A 32 20.63 3.59 10.80
C ASP A 32 20.38 4.12 9.38
N GLU A 33 19.73 3.33 8.52
CA GLU A 33 19.38 3.73 7.15
C GLU A 33 18.35 4.87 7.13
N ILE A 34 17.41 4.86 8.08
CA ILE A 34 16.38 5.91 8.21
C ILE A 34 16.97 7.18 8.81
N ALA A 35 17.83 7.06 9.82
CA ALA A 35 18.52 8.20 10.41
C ALA A 35 19.37 8.95 9.37
N ALA A 36 20.01 8.24 8.45
CA ALA A 36 20.77 8.84 7.36
C ALA A 36 19.88 9.40 6.24
N LYS A 37 18.82 8.67 5.85
CA LYS A 37 17.94 9.01 4.72
C LYS A 37 16.49 8.70 5.06
N PRO A 38 15.77 9.62 5.72
CA PRO A 38 14.37 9.42 6.06
C PRO A 38 13.49 9.36 4.81
N PHE A 39 12.33 8.75 4.97
CA PHE A 39 11.26 8.73 3.98
C PHE A 39 10.02 9.37 4.63
N PRO A 40 9.50 10.48 4.10
CA PRO A 40 8.39 11.18 4.73
C PRO A 40 7.08 10.39 4.57
N GLY A 41 6.27 10.34 5.63
CA GLY A 41 4.95 9.71 5.61
C GLY A 41 4.95 8.18 5.60
N SER A 42 6.07 7.53 5.91
CA SER A 42 6.13 6.08 6.11
C SER A 42 6.12 5.69 7.60
N VAL A 43 5.57 4.51 7.87
CA VAL A 43 5.69 3.81 9.14
C VAL A 43 6.97 2.99 9.13
N HIS A 44 7.83 3.16 10.15
CA HIS A 44 9.06 2.40 10.27
C HIS A 44 8.81 1.07 11.02
N VAL A 45 9.06 -0.05 10.34
CA VAL A 45 8.98 -1.41 10.89
C VAL A 45 10.24 -2.18 10.50
N PRO A 46 11.35 -2.10 11.27
CA PRO A 46 12.61 -2.73 10.88
C PRO A 46 12.46 -4.25 10.73
N CYS A 47 12.77 -4.77 9.53
CA CYS A 47 12.80 -6.22 9.28
C CYS A 47 14.12 -6.63 8.61
N PRO A 48 15.21 -6.80 9.38
CA PRO A 48 16.48 -7.30 8.87
C PRO A 48 16.34 -8.67 8.19
N MET A 49 17.35 -9.06 7.40
CA MET A 49 17.32 -10.37 6.73
C MET A 49 17.30 -11.55 7.71
N SER A 50 17.85 -11.36 8.91
CA SER A 50 17.93 -12.35 9.99
C SER A 50 16.61 -12.56 10.76
N HIS A 51 15.61 -11.70 10.57
CA HIS A 51 14.35 -11.78 11.30
C HIS A 51 13.28 -12.50 10.47
N ASP A 52 12.37 -13.16 11.18
CA ASP A 52 11.19 -13.77 10.59
C ASP A 52 10.15 -12.69 10.24
N ALA A 53 9.92 -12.49 8.95
CA ALA A 53 9.01 -11.46 8.46
C ALA A 53 7.58 -11.63 8.98
N LEU A 54 7.10 -12.88 9.15
CA LEU A 54 5.74 -13.14 9.62
C LEU A 54 5.56 -12.63 11.05
N LYS A 55 6.51 -12.97 11.93
CA LYS A 55 6.51 -12.52 13.33
C LYS A 55 6.65 -11.01 13.47
N VAL A 56 7.52 -10.39 12.65
CA VAL A 56 7.70 -8.93 12.69
C VAL A 56 6.42 -8.22 12.26
N MET A 57 5.78 -8.66 11.17
CA MET A 57 4.53 -8.06 10.71
C MET A 57 3.41 -8.27 11.73
N GLU A 58 3.25 -9.47 12.28
CA GLU A 58 2.25 -9.78 13.32
C GLU A 58 2.43 -8.91 14.57
N ALA A 59 3.67 -8.77 15.06
CA ALA A 59 3.98 -7.91 16.20
C ALA A 59 3.66 -6.44 15.91
N SER A 60 3.94 -5.97 14.69
CA SER A 60 3.71 -4.58 14.28
C SER A 60 2.22 -4.25 14.17
N ILE A 61 1.41 -5.21 13.73
CA ILE A 61 -0.06 -5.11 13.73
C ILE A 61 -0.57 -5.05 15.17
N SER A 62 -0.08 -5.95 16.03
CA SER A 62 -0.48 -6.01 17.45
C SER A 62 -0.09 -4.75 18.22
N ALA A 63 1.02 -4.12 17.84
CA ALA A 63 1.48 -2.84 18.38
C ALA A 63 0.73 -1.62 17.81
N GLY A 64 -0.18 -1.82 16.86
CA GLY A 64 -0.95 -0.74 16.22
C GLY A 64 -0.13 0.11 15.23
N GLN A 65 1.05 -0.35 14.80
CA GLN A 65 1.87 0.35 13.82
C GLN A 65 1.35 0.15 12.40
N ILE A 66 0.85 -1.06 12.11
CA ILE A 66 0.17 -1.40 10.86
C ILE A 66 -1.34 -1.42 11.14
N PRO A 67 -2.19 -0.79 10.30
CA PRO A 67 -3.63 -0.79 10.48
C PRO A 67 -4.20 -2.21 10.60
N ALA A 68 -5.13 -2.42 11.53
CA ALA A 68 -5.77 -3.72 11.71
C ALA A 68 -6.74 -4.07 10.56
N ASP A 69 -7.25 -3.07 9.84
CA ASP A 69 -8.08 -3.28 8.65
C ASP A 69 -7.27 -3.91 7.53
N LYS A 70 -7.71 -5.09 7.10
CA LYS A 70 -7.03 -5.93 6.10
C LYS A 70 -7.20 -5.43 4.67
N ASN A 71 -8.14 -4.52 4.45
CA ASN A 71 -8.38 -3.90 3.15
C ASN A 71 -7.59 -2.60 2.98
N THR A 72 -6.91 -2.12 4.02
CA THR A 72 -6.08 -0.93 3.89
C THR A 72 -4.98 -1.17 2.85
N PRO A 73 -4.81 -0.27 1.87
CA PRO A 73 -3.74 -0.38 0.90
C PRO A 73 -2.38 -0.20 1.58
N ILE A 74 -1.49 -1.18 1.43
CA ILE A 74 -0.17 -1.17 2.04
C ILE A 74 0.91 -1.35 0.96
N VAL A 75 1.83 -0.40 0.90
CA VAL A 75 3.04 -0.52 0.07
C VAL A 75 4.24 -0.66 1.00
N VAL A 76 4.88 -1.83 0.95
CA VAL A 76 6.07 -2.13 1.75
C VAL A 76 7.32 -1.91 0.91
N PHE A 77 8.32 -1.23 1.44
CA PHE A 77 9.57 -0.96 0.73
C PHE A 77 10.79 -1.08 1.65
N CYS A 78 11.96 -1.24 1.04
CA CYS A 78 13.23 -1.22 1.76
C CYS A 78 14.31 -0.50 0.95
N ALA A 79 15.60 -0.75 1.20
CA ALA A 79 16.65 -0.12 0.40
C ALA A 79 16.57 -0.48 -1.09
N VAL A 80 16.41 -1.78 -1.42
CA VAL A 80 16.53 -2.30 -2.80
C VAL A 80 15.41 -3.27 -3.22
N GLY A 81 14.43 -3.55 -2.34
CA GLY A 81 13.27 -4.42 -2.62
C GLY A 81 13.29 -5.83 -2.02
N GLY A 82 14.45 -6.36 -1.63
CA GLY A 82 14.57 -7.75 -1.15
C GLY A 82 13.90 -8.02 0.22
N ARG A 83 14.03 -7.09 1.18
CA ARG A 83 13.40 -7.24 2.51
C ARG A 83 11.89 -7.06 2.43
N SER A 84 11.44 -6.10 1.63
CA SER A 84 10.03 -5.72 1.50
C SER A 84 9.19 -6.79 0.79
N GLY A 85 9.76 -7.55 -0.15
CA GLY A 85 9.06 -8.69 -0.75
C GLY A 85 8.57 -9.68 0.31
N ARG A 86 9.46 -10.11 1.20
CA ARG A 86 9.16 -11.06 2.29
C ARG A 86 8.13 -10.52 3.29
N CYS A 87 8.21 -9.22 3.58
CA CYS A 87 7.26 -8.56 4.49
C CYS A 87 5.88 -8.40 3.85
N SER A 88 5.82 -8.08 2.56
CA SER A 88 4.57 -8.01 1.80
C SER A 88 3.88 -9.38 1.69
N GLU A 89 4.65 -10.44 1.51
CA GLU A 89 4.16 -11.82 1.51
C GLU A 89 3.63 -12.22 2.90
N ALA A 90 4.37 -11.90 3.96
CA ALA A 90 3.91 -12.11 5.34
C ALA A 90 2.58 -11.41 5.62
N LEU A 91 2.40 -10.15 5.19
CA LEU A 91 1.12 -9.45 5.33
C LEU A 91 -0.01 -10.14 4.56
N LYS A 92 0.24 -10.64 3.34
CA LYS A 92 -0.75 -11.42 2.59
C LYS A 92 -1.14 -12.71 3.32
N MET A 93 -0.18 -13.41 3.91
CA MET A 93 -0.43 -14.60 4.74
C MET A 93 -1.27 -14.26 5.99
N LEU A 94 -1.12 -13.05 6.53
CA LEU A 94 -1.90 -12.51 7.66
C LEU A 94 -3.26 -11.92 7.23
N GLY A 95 -3.67 -12.14 5.97
CA GLY A 95 -4.99 -11.81 5.45
C GLY A 95 -5.13 -10.43 4.82
N TYR A 96 -4.05 -9.65 4.66
CA TYR A 96 -4.14 -8.37 3.93
C TYR A 96 -4.31 -8.61 2.44
N THR A 97 -5.29 -7.92 1.86
CA THR A 97 -5.71 -8.11 0.46
C THR A 97 -5.00 -7.14 -0.48
N GLU A 98 -4.82 -5.89 -0.03
CA GLU A 98 -4.24 -4.80 -0.82
C GLU A 98 -2.80 -4.50 -0.40
N THR A 99 -1.91 -5.51 -0.43
CA THR A 99 -0.50 -5.32 -0.09
C THR A 99 0.43 -5.55 -1.28
N LYS A 100 1.39 -4.63 -1.49
CA LYS A 100 2.38 -4.70 -2.57
C LYS A 100 3.80 -4.42 -2.07
N ASN A 101 4.77 -5.14 -2.64
CA ASN A 101 6.18 -4.76 -2.55
C ASN A 101 6.44 -3.53 -3.45
N GLY A 102 6.67 -2.35 -2.87
CA GLY A 102 7.05 -1.13 -3.58
C GLY A 102 8.54 -1.04 -3.93
N GLY A 103 9.34 -2.03 -3.55
CA GLY A 103 10.74 -2.15 -3.95
C GLY A 103 11.71 -1.28 -3.16
N GLY A 104 12.61 -0.61 -3.89
CA GLY A 104 13.68 0.20 -3.33
C GLY A 104 13.24 1.63 -3.01
N ARG A 105 13.75 2.19 -1.91
CA ARG A 105 13.43 3.53 -1.39
C ARG A 105 13.55 4.63 -2.45
N ASP A 106 14.64 4.67 -3.20
CA ASP A 106 14.88 5.75 -4.17
C ASP A 106 13.90 5.66 -5.36
N GLY A 107 13.58 4.45 -5.81
CA GLY A 107 12.56 4.23 -6.84
C GLY A 107 11.16 4.59 -6.35
N LEU A 108 10.82 4.19 -5.12
CA LEU A 108 9.54 4.52 -4.51
C LEU A 108 9.39 6.03 -4.28
N LEU A 109 10.44 6.71 -3.82
CA LEU A 109 10.41 8.16 -3.60
C LEU A 109 10.11 8.89 -4.90
N ALA A 110 10.81 8.54 -5.98
CA ALA A 110 10.53 9.10 -7.30
C ALA A 110 9.12 8.76 -7.82
N ALA A 111 8.53 7.63 -7.41
CA ALA A 111 7.15 7.28 -7.76
C ALA A 111 6.14 8.14 -6.98
N VAL A 112 6.32 8.31 -5.66
CA VAL A 112 5.43 9.13 -4.82
C VAL A 112 5.37 10.58 -5.30
N ASP A 113 6.49 11.15 -5.76
CA ASP A 113 6.51 12.51 -6.31
C ASP A 113 5.78 12.64 -7.66
N ARG A 114 5.66 11.54 -8.41
CA ARG A 114 5.05 11.51 -9.75
C ARG A 114 3.57 11.14 -9.73
N VAL A 115 3.13 10.37 -8.74
CA VAL A 115 1.76 9.81 -8.69
C VAL A 115 0.84 10.82 -7.99
N PRO A 116 -0.13 11.43 -8.70
CA PRO A 116 -1.12 12.29 -8.07
C PRO A 116 -2.03 11.43 -7.18
N LYS A 117 -2.21 11.84 -5.93
CA LYS A 117 -3.17 11.19 -5.03
C LYS A 117 -4.59 11.49 -5.51
N VAL A 118 -5.41 10.46 -5.64
CA VAL A 118 -6.85 10.59 -5.89
C VAL A 118 -7.48 11.20 -4.65
N PRO A 119 -8.22 12.31 -4.76
CA PRO A 119 -8.95 12.87 -3.63
C PRO A 119 -9.87 11.79 -3.05
N SER A 120 -9.79 11.56 -1.74
CA SER A 120 -10.84 10.82 -1.04
C SER A 120 -12.14 11.61 -1.19
N PHE A 121 -13.03 11.16 -2.08
CA PHE A 121 -14.44 11.50 -1.98
C PHE A 121 -14.95 10.72 -0.78
N GLY A 122 -14.88 11.35 0.40
CA GLY A 122 -15.31 10.74 1.65
C GLY A 122 -16.66 10.08 1.47
N ASN A 123 -16.78 8.84 1.93
CA ASN A 123 -18.04 8.12 2.02
C ASN A 123 -18.91 8.79 3.11
N ASN A 124 -19.32 10.03 2.89
CA ASN A 124 -20.39 10.67 3.63
C ASN A 124 -21.67 10.02 3.12
N GLY A 125 -22.28 9.17 3.98
CA GLY A 125 -23.38 8.30 3.63
C GLY A 125 -24.39 8.93 2.67
N ILE A 126 -24.53 8.30 1.50
CA ILE A 126 -25.68 8.47 0.64
C ILE A 126 -26.29 7.08 0.48
N GLN A 127 -27.43 6.91 1.14
CA GLN A 127 -28.50 6.09 0.61
C GLN A 127 -28.78 6.64 -0.79
N ASP A 128 -28.33 5.95 -1.83
CA ASP A 128 -28.57 6.36 -3.22
C ASP A 128 -30.04 6.07 -3.59
N SER A 129 -30.93 6.84 -2.99
CA SER A 129 -32.20 7.21 -3.58
C SER A 129 -32.00 8.54 -4.29
N ALA A 130 -32.16 8.50 -5.63
CA ALA A 130 -32.47 9.63 -6.51
C ALA A 130 -31.32 10.65 -6.81
N MET A 131 -31.07 11.16 -8.02
CA MET A 131 -31.61 11.07 -9.38
C MET A 131 -30.56 11.73 -10.31
N ALA A 132 -30.46 11.30 -11.56
CA ALA A 132 -30.10 12.22 -12.64
C ALA A 132 -30.91 11.85 -13.89
N GLN A 133 -32.04 12.53 -13.99
CA GLN A 133 -32.94 12.55 -15.14
C GLN A 133 -32.16 13.05 -16.37
N MET A 134 -32.10 12.24 -17.42
CA MET A 134 -31.70 12.70 -18.75
C MET A 134 -32.96 12.80 -19.60
N GLN A 135 -33.36 14.04 -19.88
CA GLN A 135 -34.49 14.39 -20.73
C GLN A 135 -34.27 13.92 -22.19
N MET A 136 -35.23 13.13 -22.67
CA MET A 136 -35.88 13.13 -23.99
C MET A 136 -35.02 13.35 -25.26
N PRO A 137 -35.22 12.48 -26.27
CA PRO A 137 -35.49 12.97 -27.62
C PRO A 137 -36.93 12.67 -28.06
N TYR A 138 -37.68 13.75 -28.24
CA TYR A 138 -38.59 14.06 -29.35
C TYR A 138 -39.23 12.89 -30.15
N GLN A 139 -40.53 12.69 -29.87
CA GLN A 139 -41.68 12.35 -30.75
C GLN A 139 -41.61 11.13 -31.71
N ALA A 140 -42.58 10.23 -31.50
CA ALA A 140 -43.08 9.27 -32.46
C ALA A 140 -44.26 9.87 -33.25
N SER A 141 -44.28 9.64 -34.58
CA SER A 141 -45.46 9.36 -35.43
C SER A 141 -44.97 8.89 -36.78
#